data_AF-A0A7V4UM36-F1
#
_entry.id   AF-A0A7V4UM36-F1
#
_cell.length_a   1.000
_cell.length_b   1.000
_cell.length_c   1.000
_cell.angle_alpha   90.00
_cell.angle_beta   90.00
_cell.angle_gamma   90.00
#
_symmetry.space_group_name_H-M   'P 1'
#
loop_
_entity.id
_entity.type
_entity.pdbx_description
1 polymer ?
#
loop_
_entity_poly.entity_id
_entity_poly.type
_entity_poly.pdbx_seq_one_letter_code
_entity_poly.pdbx_strand_id
1 'polypeptide(L)'
;MSIEAPGEWLSVLELLSREKGKVLILGATDTGKSFLVRFIIENLCPRGFIIGLVDADIGQSFLGPPTTIGFSLFKYHPSWEIIFSSPEIFFVGSTSPEGHFPIFLKGVKKMVDRATSSEANLILIDTTGFVSGEGGKELKRRKIELLSPHFILALQRSDEIEPILELFNDRPQIKIFRLPLSPGVRIRSMEERRIYRAKRFQDYFKEAQIYELSLEGIQMEGEVMDPNGETLPLDWALRINGLLIGLKDIQDETLALGLIRHYLEEKKQLRILTPLQEIQKVKIIQLSSQKVILSRDEENS
;
A
#
# COMPACT_ATOMS: atom_id res chain seq x y z
N MET A 1 8.85 -8.12 20.21
CA MET A 1 8.21 -7.30 21.26
C MET A 1 6.83 -7.89 21.50
N SER A 2 6.47 -8.26 22.74
CA SER A 2 5.10 -8.74 23.00
C SER A 2 4.12 -7.59 22.77
N ILE A 3 3.18 -7.78 21.86
CA ILE A 3 2.10 -6.84 21.62
C ILE A 3 1.17 -6.91 22.84
N GLU A 4 1.02 -5.80 23.57
CA GLU A 4 0.03 -5.69 24.64
C GLU A 4 -1.36 -5.57 24.01
N ALA A 5 -2.08 -6.70 23.98
CA ALA A 5 -3.35 -6.86 23.28
C ALA A 5 -4.52 -6.82 24.28
N PRO A 6 -5.54 -5.97 24.06
CA PRO A 6 -6.79 -6.02 24.83
C PRO A 6 -7.50 -7.38 24.76
N GLY A 7 -8.32 -7.71 25.76
CA GLY A 7 -9.05 -8.99 25.81
C GLY A 7 -10.01 -9.21 24.63
N GLU A 8 -10.52 -8.13 24.07
CA GLU A 8 -11.39 -8.11 22.89
C GLU A 8 -10.62 -8.52 21.63
N TRP A 9 -9.32 -8.21 21.55
CA TRP A 9 -8.47 -8.66 20.44
C TRP A 9 -8.27 -10.17 20.50
N LEU A 10 -8.08 -10.72 21.70
CA LEU A 10 -8.01 -12.18 21.91
C LEU A 10 -9.33 -12.86 21.54
N SER A 11 -10.46 -12.25 21.88
CA SER A 11 -11.78 -12.79 21.54
C SER A 11 -12.01 -12.85 20.02
N VAL A 12 -11.63 -11.79 19.30
CA VAL A 12 -11.67 -11.78 17.83
C VAL A 12 -10.67 -12.77 17.23
N LEU A 13 -9.48 -12.90 17.80
CA LEU A 13 -8.47 -13.86 17.37
C LEU A 13 -9.01 -15.31 17.43
N GLU A 14 -9.66 -15.68 18.53
CA GLU A 14 -10.27 -17.01 18.69
C GLU A 14 -11.48 -17.25 17.79
N LEU A 15 -12.17 -16.19 17.38
CA LEU A 15 -13.22 -16.29 16.36
C LEU A 15 -12.60 -16.51 14.97
N LEU A 16 -11.59 -15.70 14.61
CA LEU A 16 -10.90 -15.80 13.34
C LEU A 16 -10.15 -17.13 13.18
N SER A 17 -9.70 -17.75 14.27
CA SER A 17 -9.07 -19.08 14.27
C SER A 17 -10.03 -20.23 13.92
N ARG A 18 -11.31 -19.96 13.70
CA ARG A 18 -12.34 -20.95 13.34
C ARG A 18 -13.03 -20.63 12.01
N GLU A 19 -12.73 -19.48 11.44
CA GLU A 19 -13.40 -18.92 10.28
C GLU A 19 -12.43 -18.73 9.12
N LYS A 20 -12.96 -18.55 7.90
CA LYS A 20 -12.18 -18.18 6.73
C LYS A 20 -12.79 -16.94 6.08
N GLY A 21 -11.98 -16.21 5.33
CA GLY A 21 -12.45 -15.12 4.49
C GLY A 21 -11.72 -13.80 4.68
N LYS A 22 -12.39 -12.74 4.22
CA LYS A 22 -11.83 -11.39 4.12
C LYS A 22 -12.13 -10.58 5.37
N VAL A 23 -11.07 -10.06 5.99
CA VAL A 23 -11.10 -9.21 7.19
C VAL A 23 -10.64 -7.82 6.79
N LEU A 24 -11.53 -6.84 6.84
CA LEU A 24 -11.20 -5.44 6.57
C LEU A 24 -10.89 -4.72 7.88
N ILE A 25 -9.71 -4.12 7.99
CA ILE A 25 -9.32 -3.32 9.17
C ILE A 25 -9.61 -1.85 8.89
N LEU A 26 -10.53 -1.26 9.66
CA LEU A 26 -10.96 0.13 9.53
C LEU A 26 -10.63 0.93 10.77
N GLY A 27 -10.35 2.21 10.57
CA GLY A 27 -10.00 3.13 11.64
C GLY A 27 -9.26 4.35 11.14
N ALA A 28 -9.34 5.43 11.91
CA ALA A 28 -8.61 6.66 11.63
C ALA A 28 -7.08 6.44 11.67
N THR A 29 -6.33 7.48 11.37
CA THR A 29 -4.86 7.38 11.47
C THR A 29 -4.44 7.22 12.93
N ASP A 30 -3.38 6.46 13.19
CA ASP A 30 -2.83 6.20 14.52
C ASP A 30 -3.84 5.59 15.52
N THR A 31 -4.72 4.69 15.03
CA THR A 31 -5.60 3.83 15.85
C THR A 31 -5.04 2.41 16.06
N GLY A 32 -3.86 2.10 15.51
CA GLY A 32 -3.21 0.80 15.71
C GLY A 32 -3.61 -0.30 14.74
N LYS A 33 -4.18 0.03 13.56
CA LYS A 33 -4.55 -0.94 12.50
C LYS A 33 -3.43 -1.91 12.15
N SER A 34 -2.25 -1.39 11.80
CA SER A 34 -1.10 -2.23 11.46
C SER A 34 -0.56 -3.02 12.67
N PHE A 35 -0.84 -2.57 13.90
CA PHE A 35 -0.50 -3.31 15.13
C PHE A 35 -1.43 -4.51 15.32
N LEU A 36 -2.74 -4.33 15.11
CA LEU A 36 -3.73 -5.40 15.11
C LEU A 36 -3.44 -6.44 14.01
N VAL A 37 -3.07 -5.99 12.82
CA VAL A 37 -2.69 -6.88 11.71
C VAL A 37 -1.49 -7.75 12.08
N ARG A 38 -0.43 -7.15 12.64
CA ARG A 38 0.74 -7.91 13.14
C ARG A 38 0.37 -8.89 14.23
N PHE A 39 -0.45 -8.46 15.19
CA PHE A 39 -0.93 -9.32 16.28
C PHE A 39 -1.67 -10.56 15.75
N ILE A 40 -2.57 -10.40 14.78
CA ILE A 40 -3.30 -11.53 14.18
C ILE A 40 -2.34 -12.47 13.46
N ILE A 41 -1.41 -11.94 12.65
CA ILE A 41 -0.42 -12.73 11.90
C ILE A 41 0.46 -13.55 12.86
N GLU A 42 1.03 -12.90 13.87
CA GLU A 42 1.96 -13.52 14.83
C GLU A 42 1.29 -14.59 15.70
N ASN A 43 -0.03 -14.52 15.90
CA ASN A 43 -0.74 -15.49 16.73
C ASN A 43 -1.42 -16.62 15.95
N LEU A 44 -1.88 -16.39 14.70
CA LEU A 44 -2.56 -17.42 13.91
C LEU A 44 -1.60 -18.21 13.01
N CYS A 45 -0.55 -17.59 12.46
CA CYS A 45 0.40 -18.32 11.61
C CYS A 45 1.04 -19.51 12.35
N PRO A 46 1.51 -19.38 13.61
CA PRO A 46 2.06 -20.52 14.37
C PRO A 46 1.03 -21.63 14.63
N ARG A 47 -0.27 -21.31 14.57
CA ARG A 47 -1.36 -22.30 14.68
C ARG A 47 -1.69 -22.97 13.34
N GLY A 48 -0.91 -22.69 12.30
CA GLY A 48 -1.03 -23.26 10.97
C GLY A 48 -1.98 -22.54 10.02
N PHE A 49 -2.42 -21.32 10.36
CA PHE A 49 -3.16 -20.50 9.43
C PHE A 49 -2.22 -19.87 8.40
N ILE A 50 -2.63 -19.91 7.14
CA ILE A 50 -2.02 -19.12 6.08
C ILE A 50 -2.78 -17.80 6.00
N ILE A 51 -2.08 -16.68 6.18
CA ILE A 51 -2.67 -15.35 6.12
C ILE A 51 -2.20 -14.64 4.86
N GLY A 52 -3.14 -14.23 4.01
CA GLY A 52 -2.91 -13.25 2.97
C GLY A 52 -3.04 -11.85 3.56
N LEU A 53 -2.07 -10.99 3.34
CA LEU A 53 -2.13 -9.60 3.76
C LEU A 53 -2.15 -8.71 2.53
N VAL A 54 -3.17 -7.87 2.41
CA VAL A 54 -3.22 -6.75 1.50
C VAL A 54 -3.00 -5.46 2.28
N ASP A 55 -1.83 -4.85 2.13
CA ASP A 55 -1.49 -3.57 2.74
C ASP A 55 -1.87 -2.43 1.79
N ALA A 56 -3.02 -1.80 2.03
CA ALA A 56 -3.50 -0.68 1.25
C ALA A 56 -3.22 0.69 1.89
N ASP A 57 -2.37 0.79 2.92
CA ASP A 57 -1.91 2.07 3.45
C ASP A 57 -0.75 2.63 2.59
N ILE A 58 -1.09 3.21 1.44
CA ILE A 58 -0.11 3.79 0.50
C ILE A 58 0.76 4.91 1.09
N GLY A 59 0.41 5.46 2.25
CA GLY A 59 1.18 6.50 2.93
C GLY A 59 2.19 5.93 3.93
N GLN A 60 1.81 4.87 4.66
CA GLN A 60 2.63 4.30 5.74
C GLN A 60 2.79 2.78 5.61
N SER A 61 2.78 2.27 4.38
CA SER A 61 2.89 0.85 4.08
C SER A 61 4.04 0.23 4.86
N PHE A 62 3.75 -0.92 5.45
CA PHE A 62 4.75 -1.76 6.09
C PHE A 62 5.25 -2.82 5.12
N LEU A 63 4.41 -3.29 4.20
CA LEU A 63 4.74 -4.40 3.30
C LEU A 63 5.60 -3.95 2.11
N GLY A 64 5.19 -2.90 1.39
CA GLY A 64 5.88 -2.37 0.22
C GLY A 64 6.60 -1.04 0.46
N PRO A 65 7.20 -0.45 -0.59
CA PRO A 65 7.59 0.95 -0.55
C PRO A 65 6.34 1.86 -0.47
N PRO A 66 6.47 3.11 0.02
CA PRO A 66 5.36 4.06 -0.02
C PRO A 66 4.84 4.22 -1.46
N THR A 67 3.60 4.68 -1.61
CA THR A 67 2.86 4.81 -2.89
C THR A 67 2.42 3.50 -3.55
N THR A 68 2.55 2.38 -2.85
CA THR A 68 2.10 1.07 -3.34
C THR A 68 1.07 0.43 -2.43
N ILE A 69 0.26 -0.44 -3.03
CA ILE A 69 -0.53 -1.43 -2.31
C ILE A 69 0.25 -2.74 -2.39
N GLY A 70 0.55 -3.35 -1.25
CA GLY A 70 1.31 -4.59 -1.17
C GLY A 70 0.43 -5.82 -0.96
N PHE A 71 0.88 -6.98 -1.45
CA PHE A 71 0.34 -8.29 -1.09
C PHE A 71 1.44 -9.30 -0.77
N SER A 72 1.26 -10.04 0.32
CA SER A 72 2.13 -11.17 0.71
C SER A 72 1.36 -12.25 1.45
N LEU A 73 1.87 -13.47 1.38
CA LEU A 73 1.39 -14.62 2.14
C LEU A 73 2.30 -14.93 3.33
N PHE A 74 1.68 -15.10 4.49
CA PHE A 74 2.31 -15.44 5.75
C PHE A 74 1.97 -16.90 6.10
N LYS A 75 3.01 -17.71 6.29
CA LYS A 75 2.92 -19.14 6.65
C LYS A 75 3.49 -19.37 8.06
N TYR A 76 3.43 -20.62 8.52
CA TYR A 76 3.76 -21.17 9.86
C TYR A 76 4.79 -20.40 10.73
N HIS A 77 5.83 -19.81 10.14
CA HIS A 77 6.70 -18.84 10.81
C HIS A 77 6.89 -17.57 9.98
N PRO A 78 6.21 -16.46 10.33
CA PRO A 78 6.38 -15.22 9.61
C PRO A 78 7.77 -14.64 9.91
N SER A 79 8.75 -14.94 9.06
CA SER A 79 9.98 -14.16 9.03
C SER A 79 9.67 -12.86 8.32
N TRP A 80 9.36 -11.83 9.10
CA TRP A 80 9.07 -10.49 8.59
C TRP A 80 10.16 -10.01 7.61
N GLU A 81 11.43 -10.32 7.87
CA GLU A 81 12.57 -9.98 7.00
C GLU A 81 12.49 -10.65 5.62
N ILE A 82 12.11 -11.93 5.55
CA ILE A 82 11.96 -12.64 4.27
C ILE A 82 10.74 -12.13 3.52
N ILE A 83 9.66 -11.81 4.21
CA ILE A 83 8.39 -11.39 3.59
C ILE A 83 8.47 -9.96 3.03
N PHE A 84 9.27 -9.09 3.64
CA PHE A 84 9.58 -7.77 3.08
C PHE A 84 10.51 -7.82 1.87
N SER A 85 11.16 -8.97 1.58
CA SER A 85 12.17 -9.03 0.52
C SER A 85 11.58 -8.97 -0.90
N SER A 86 10.33 -9.41 -1.12
CA SER A 86 9.67 -9.39 -2.43
C SER A 86 8.14 -9.49 -2.33
N PRO A 87 7.45 -8.52 -1.70
CA PRO A 87 6.00 -8.47 -1.79
C PRO A 87 5.56 -8.19 -3.22
N GLU A 88 4.39 -8.68 -3.58
CA GLU A 88 3.71 -8.19 -4.76
C GLU A 88 3.23 -6.76 -4.53
N ILE A 89 3.36 -5.90 -5.53
CA ILE A 89 3.03 -4.48 -5.38
C ILE A 89 2.16 -3.99 -6.52
N PHE A 90 1.35 -2.98 -6.23
CA PHE A 90 0.58 -2.22 -7.21
C PHE A 90 0.92 -0.75 -7.03
N PHE A 91 1.50 -0.12 -8.04
CA PHE A 91 1.89 1.28 -7.97
C PHE A 91 0.66 2.20 -8.12
N VAL A 92 0.38 2.97 -7.07
CA VAL A 92 -0.65 4.02 -7.08
C VAL A 92 -0.03 5.37 -7.43
N GLY A 93 1.23 5.59 -7.05
CA GLY A 93 1.95 6.84 -7.33
C GLY A 93 1.59 8.01 -6.42
N SER A 94 0.78 7.79 -5.38
CA SER A 94 0.45 8.81 -4.38
C SER A 94 0.55 8.24 -2.97
N THR A 95 0.82 9.11 -2.00
CA THR A 95 0.82 8.76 -0.57
C THR A 95 -0.52 9.03 0.12
N SER A 96 -1.50 9.54 -0.64
CA SER A 96 -2.89 9.74 -0.21
C SER A 96 -3.82 9.18 -1.28
N PRO A 97 -4.92 8.50 -0.91
CA PRO A 97 -5.89 8.05 -1.90
C PRO A 97 -6.65 9.22 -2.54
N GLU A 98 -6.72 10.38 -1.87
CA GLU A 98 -7.38 11.57 -2.39
C GLU A 98 -6.82 11.99 -3.76
N GLY A 99 -7.72 12.33 -4.69
CA GLY A 99 -7.39 12.59 -6.10
C GLY A 99 -7.08 11.33 -6.94
N HIS A 100 -6.97 10.15 -6.31
CA HIS A 100 -6.49 8.92 -6.95
C HIS A 100 -7.43 7.72 -6.69
N PHE A 101 -8.70 7.95 -6.36
CA PHE A 101 -9.64 6.88 -5.98
C PHE A 101 -9.78 5.75 -7.02
N PRO A 102 -9.91 6.01 -8.33
CA PRO A 102 -10.10 4.93 -9.30
C PRO A 102 -8.92 3.96 -9.35
N ILE A 103 -7.69 4.48 -9.47
CA ILE A 103 -6.47 3.65 -9.50
C ILE A 103 -6.22 2.97 -8.15
N PHE A 104 -6.49 3.65 -7.04
CA PHE A 104 -6.37 3.07 -5.71
C PHE A 104 -7.34 1.90 -5.52
N LEU A 105 -8.62 2.06 -5.84
CA LEU A 105 -9.61 0.99 -5.73
C LEU A 105 -9.33 -0.17 -6.68
N LYS A 106 -8.87 0.10 -7.91
CA LYS A 106 -8.38 -0.92 -8.86
C LYS A 106 -7.26 -1.76 -8.22
N GLY A 107 -6.25 -1.10 -7.67
CA GLY A 107 -5.12 -1.77 -7.02
C GLY A 107 -5.53 -2.63 -5.82
N VAL A 108 -6.41 -2.11 -4.95
CA VAL A 108 -6.89 -2.87 -3.79
C VAL A 108 -7.65 -4.10 -4.23
N LYS A 109 -8.55 -3.97 -5.22
CA LYS A 109 -9.31 -5.11 -5.75
C LYS A 109 -8.38 -6.15 -6.37
N LYS A 110 -7.41 -5.73 -7.19
CA LYS A 110 -6.42 -6.62 -7.83
C LYS A 110 -5.68 -7.45 -6.79
N MET A 111 -5.19 -6.82 -5.72
CA MET A 111 -4.46 -7.51 -4.65
C MET A 111 -5.34 -8.41 -3.80
N VAL A 112 -6.59 -8.03 -3.54
CA VAL A 112 -7.55 -8.89 -2.83
C VAL A 112 -7.96 -10.10 -3.68
N ASP A 113 -8.12 -9.94 -4.99
CA ASP A 113 -8.42 -11.06 -5.89
C ASP A 113 -7.27 -12.05 -5.95
N ARG A 114 -6.04 -11.54 -5.95
CA ARG A 114 -4.83 -12.37 -5.87
C ARG A 114 -4.74 -13.12 -4.54
N ALA A 115 -5.01 -12.43 -3.43
CA ALA A 115 -5.11 -13.07 -2.13
C ALA A 115 -6.22 -14.13 -2.09
N THR A 116 -7.37 -13.88 -2.73
CA THR A 116 -8.50 -14.83 -2.81
C THR A 116 -8.17 -16.06 -3.66
N SER A 117 -7.36 -15.89 -4.69
CA SER A 117 -6.89 -16.98 -5.56
C SER A 117 -5.71 -17.77 -4.97
N SER A 118 -5.26 -17.40 -3.77
CA SER A 118 -4.17 -18.06 -3.07
C SER A 118 -4.68 -19.12 -2.07
N GLU A 119 -3.75 -19.77 -1.38
CA GLU A 119 -4.03 -20.73 -0.29
C GLU A 119 -4.38 -20.06 1.06
N ALA A 120 -4.52 -18.73 1.10
CA ALA A 120 -4.85 -17.99 2.32
C ALA A 120 -6.16 -18.47 2.95
N ASN A 121 -6.13 -18.74 4.26
CA ASN A 121 -7.33 -19.01 5.06
C ASN A 121 -8.05 -17.71 5.41
N LEU A 122 -7.27 -16.68 5.76
CA LEU A 122 -7.76 -15.34 6.07
C LEU A 122 -7.02 -14.32 5.20
N ILE A 123 -7.77 -13.33 4.73
CA ILE A 123 -7.23 -12.21 3.95
C ILE A 123 -7.41 -10.95 4.79
N LEU A 124 -6.33 -10.48 5.40
CA LEU A 124 -6.30 -9.23 6.15
C LEU A 124 -6.10 -8.08 5.18
N ILE A 125 -6.98 -7.07 5.23
CA ILE A 125 -6.93 -5.90 4.37
C ILE A 125 -6.67 -4.69 5.27
N ASP A 126 -5.41 -4.29 5.39
CA ASP A 126 -5.03 -3.06 6.11
C ASP A 126 -5.39 -1.85 5.23
N THR A 127 -5.97 -0.82 5.83
CA THR A 127 -6.48 0.33 5.07
C THR A 127 -5.85 1.64 5.54
N THR A 128 -5.85 2.64 4.66
CA THR A 128 -5.45 4.01 5.00
C THR A 128 -6.24 4.56 6.19
N GLY A 129 -5.64 5.45 6.97
CA GLY A 129 -6.35 6.22 8.01
C GLY A 129 -7.30 7.32 7.49
N PHE A 130 -7.56 7.37 6.18
CA PHE A 130 -8.39 8.39 5.53
C PHE A 130 -9.88 8.09 5.74
N VAL A 131 -10.45 8.66 6.79
CA VAL A 131 -11.86 8.46 7.21
C VAL A 131 -12.65 9.76 7.32
N SER A 132 -11.96 10.91 7.31
CA SER A 132 -12.56 12.23 7.49
C SER A 132 -13.15 12.78 6.19
N GLY A 133 -14.21 13.59 6.32
CA GLY A 133 -14.89 14.23 5.20
C GLY A 133 -15.68 13.26 4.32
N GLU A 134 -16.40 13.81 3.34
CA GLU A 134 -17.26 13.01 2.46
C GLU A 134 -16.45 12.06 1.57
N GLY A 135 -15.30 12.52 1.07
CA GLY A 135 -14.39 11.68 0.29
C GLY A 135 -13.86 10.47 1.06
N GLY A 136 -13.57 10.63 2.36
CA GLY A 136 -13.14 9.53 3.24
C GLY A 136 -14.24 8.50 3.43
N LYS A 137 -15.46 8.97 3.74
CA LYS A 137 -16.64 8.10 3.90
C LYS A 137 -16.95 7.33 2.63
N GLU A 138 -17.01 8.01 1.49
CA GLU A 138 -17.31 7.39 0.20
C GLU A 138 -16.23 6.37 -0.20
N LEU A 139 -14.94 6.69 -0.01
CA LEU A 139 -13.86 5.75 -0.29
C LEU A 139 -14.00 4.45 0.53
N LYS A 140 -14.32 4.57 1.83
CA LYS A 140 -14.50 3.38 2.69
C LYS A 140 -15.74 2.60 2.30
N ARG A 141 -16.86 3.28 2.04
CA ARG A 141 -18.11 2.65 1.57
C ARG A 141 -17.87 1.84 0.30
N ARG A 142 -17.27 2.46 -0.72
CA ARG A 142 -16.92 1.80 -1.99
C ARG A 142 -15.97 0.63 -1.80
N LYS A 143 -15.00 0.75 -0.89
CA LYS A 143 -14.09 -0.35 -0.56
C LYS A 143 -14.83 -1.53 0.07
N ILE A 144 -15.74 -1.30 1.02
CA ILE A 144 -16.53 -2.38 1.64
C ILE A 144 -17.41 -3.06 0.57
N GLU A 145 -18.09 -2.30 -0.27
CA GLU A 145 -18.93 -2.83 -1.35
C GLU A 145 -18.11 -3.65 -2.36
N LEU A 146 -17.01 -3.08 -2.86
CA LEU A 146 -16.13 -3.69 -3.86
C LEU A 146 -15.48 -4.98 -3.36
N LEU A 147 -15.11 -5.02 -2.09
CA LEU A 147 -14.38 -6.15 -1.51
C LEU A 147 -15.29 -7.17 -0.84
N SER A 148 -16.51 -6.81 -0.45
CA SER A 148 -17.47 -7.68 0.26
C SER A 148 -16.78 -8.49 1.37
N PRO A 149 -16.21 -7.82 2.41
CA PRO A 149 -15.54 -8.51 3.51
C PRO A 149 -16.54 -9.30 4.36
N HIS A 150 -16.07 -10.37 5.00
CA HIS A 150 -16.88 -11.15 5.95
C HIS A 150 -16.80 -10.55 7.36
N PHE A 151 -15.67 -9.92 7.66
CA PHE A 151 -15.38 -9.33 8.96
C PHE A 151 -14.88 -7.90 8.78
N ILE A 152 -15.37 -6.98 9.60
CA ILE A 152 -14.80 -5.63 9.73
C ILE A 152 -14.29 -5.49 11.17
N LEU A 153 -12.99 -5.21 11.31
CA LEU A 153 -12.38 -4.86 12.59
C LEU A 153 -12.21 -3.35 12.64
N ALA A 154 -13.03 -2.70 13.46
CA ALA A 154 -13.14 -1.26 13.59
C ALA A 154 -12.36 -0.77 14.82
N LEU A 155 -11.37 0.10 14.60
CA LEU A 155 -10.57 0.77 15.63
C LEU A 155 -10.83 2.27 15.60
N GLN A 156 -11.47 2.80 16.64
CA GLN A 156 -11.88 4.20 16.74
C GLN A 156 -11.57 4.80 18.12
N ARG A 157 -11.35 6.11 18.18
CA ARG A 157 -11.18 6.86 19.44
C ARG A 157 -12.51 7.32 20.01
N SER A 158 -13.44 7.66 19.13
CA SER A 158 -14.80 8.09 19.45
C SER A 158 -15.75 7.39 18.48
N ASP A 159 -16.35 8.12 17.57
CA ASP A 159 -17.40 7.73 16.64
C ASP A 159 -17.01 8.05 15.18
N GLU A 160 -15.72 8.32 14.93
CA GLU A 160 -15.27 8.91 13.66
C GLU A 160 -15.46 8.00 12.43
N ILE A 161 -15.71 6.71 12.62
CA ILE A 161 -16.03 5.75 11.56
C ILE A 161 -17.46 5.20 11.65
N GLU A 162 -18.24 5.57 12.66
CA GLU A 162 -19.63 5.09 12.82
C GLU A 162 -20.52 5.45 11.63
N PRO A 163 -20.47 6.67 11.05
CA PRO A 163 -21.26 7.00 9.86
C PRO A 163 -20.99 6.08 8.65
N ILE A 164 -19.83 5.41 8.63
CA ILE A 164 -19.49 4.41 7.61
C ILE A 164 -20.05 3.05 8.01
N LEU A 165 -19.85 2.63 9.26
CA LEU A 165 -20.25 1.32 9.77
C LEU A 165 -21.77 1.13 9.82
N GLU A 166 -22.50 2.19 10.17
CA GLU A 166 -23.97 2.18 10.28
C GLU A 166 -24.65 1.76 8.97
N LEU A 167 -24.06 2.10 7.82
CA LEU A 167 -24.55 1.69 6.49
C LEU A 167 -24.49 0.17 6.25
N PHE A 168 -23.77 -0.56 7.10
CA PHE A 168 -23.55 -2.00 6.97
C PHE A 168 -24.01 -2.81 8.19
N ASN A 169 -24.57 -2.19 9.24
CA ASN A 169 -25.02 -2.88 10.46
C ASN A 169 -26.07 -3.97 10.16
N ASP A 170 -26.98 -3.70 9.23
CA ASP A 170 -28.07 -4.62 8.87
C ASP A 170 -27.70 -5.64 7.78
N ARG A 171 -26.41 -5.72 7.41
CA ARG A 171 -25.93 -6.67 6.39
C ARG A 171 -25.51 -7.99 7.06
N PRO A 172 -26.30 -9.08 6.98
CA PRO A 172 -26.02 -10.32 7.70
C PRO A 172 -24.72 -11.01 7.28
N GLN A 173 -24.21 -10.70 6.08
CA GLN A 173 -22.97 -11.22 5.53
C GLN A 173 -21.70 -10.56 6.08
N ILE A 174 -21.83 -9.44 6.82
CA ILE A 174 -20.70 -8.68 7.36
C ILE A 174 -20.79 -8.66 8.90
N LYS A 175 -19.83 -9.30 9.58
CA LYS A 175 -19.70 -9.22 11.04
C LYS A 175 -18.80 -8.05 11.41
N ILE A 176 -19.32 -7.05 12.13
CA ILE A 176 -18.59 -5.85 12.54
C ILE A 176 -18.15 -5.98 14.00
N PHE A 177 -16.86 -5.85 14.27
CA PHE A 177 -16.27 -5.84 15.61
C PHE A 177 -15.65 -4.48 15.89
N ARG A 178 -16.20 -3.78 16.90
CA ARG A 178 -15.63 -2.52 17.41
C ARG A 178 -14.64 -2.88 18.51
N LEU A 179 -13.36 -2.61 18.28
CA LEU A 179 -12.26 -3.03 19.14
C LEU A 179 -11.66 -1.82 19.88
N PRO A 180 -11.25 -1.99 21.14
CA PRO A 180 -10.50 -0.97 21.84
C PRO A 180 -9.11 -0.80 21.21
N LEU A 181 -8.55 0.38 21.38
CA LEU A 181 -7.19 0.69 20.96
C LEU A 181 -6.20 0.02 21.92
N SER A 182 -5.07 -0.48 21.40
CA SER A 182 -3.99 -0.95 22.27
C SER A 182 -3.32 0.23 22.98
N PRO A 183 -2.96 0.13 24.28
CA PRO A 183 -2.23 1.16 25.01
C PRO A 183 -0.88 1.53 24.36
N GLY A 184 -0.28 0.60 23.61
CA GLY A 184 0.99 0.82 22.91
C GLY A 184 0.90 1.67 21.64
N VAL A 185 -0.29 2.14 21.24
CA VAL A 185 -0.48 2.93 20.02
C VAL A 185 0.02 4.36 20.22
N ARG A 186 1.16 4.68 19.61
CA ARG A 186 1.74 6.02 19.59
C ARG A 186 1.23 6.84 18.40
N ILE A 187 0.82 8.08 18.67
CA ILE A 187 0.50 9.08 17.62
C ILE A 187 1.80 9.54 16.97
N ARG A 188 1.84 9.54 15.63
CA ARG A 188 3.00 9.99 14.86
C ARG A 188 2.74 11.35 14.26
N SER A 189 3.70 12.26 14.41
CA SER A 189 3.65 13.58 13.76
C SER A 189 3.75 13.46 12.24
N MET A 190 3.35 14.52 11.52
CA MET A 190 3.51 14.58 10.06
C MET A 190 4.98 14.49 9.64
N GLU A 191 5.89 15.02 10.45
CA GLU A 191 7.34 14.96 10.24
C GLU A 191 7.86 13.54 10.42
N GLU A 192 7.48 12.83 11.49
CA GLU A 192 7.85 11.43 11.71
C GLU A 192 7.38 10.55 10.55
N ARG A 193 6.19 10.81 10.00
CA ARG A 193 5.67 10.11 8.81
C ARG A 193 6.47 10.44 7.54
N ARG A 194 6.95 11.67 7.38
CA ARG A 194 7.85 12.05 6.27
C ARG A 194 9.18 11.33 6.38
N ILE A 195 9.80 11.35 7.57
CA ILE A 195 11.08 10.67 7.85
C ILE A 195 10.95 9.16 7.60
N TYR A 196 9.88 8.54 8.09
CA TYR A 196 9.61 7.13 7.86
C TYR A 196 9.52 6.80 6.36
N ARG A 197 8.75 7.59 5.59
CA ARG A 197 8.64 7.39 4.13
C ARG A 197 9.98 7.57 3.41
N ALA A 198 10.74 8.60 3.75
CA ALA A 198 12.06 8.83 3.18
C ALA A 198 12.97 7.62 3.43
N LYS A 199 13.02 7.13 4.68
CA LYS A 199 13.79 5.91 5.02
C LYS A 199 13.33 4.70 4.22
N ARG A 200 12.02 4.47 4.09
CA ARG A 200 11.49 3.34 3.30
C ARG A 200 11.87 3.41 1.83
N PHE A 201 11.92 4.61 1.25
CA PHE A 201 12.45 4.79 -0.11
C PHE A 201 13.96 4.53 -0.18
N GLN A 202 14.75 5.00 0.80
CA GLN A 202 16.19 4.66 0.84
C GLN A 202 16.40 3.15 0.88
N ASP A 203 15.69 2.46 1.77
CA ASP A 203 15.78 1.00 1.94
C ASP A 203 15.40 0.29 0.63
N TYR A 204 14.34 0.72 -0.06
CA TYR A 204 13.89 0.15 -1.33
C TYR A 204 14.89 0.36 -2.48
N PHE A 205 15.48 1.55 -2.58
CA PHE A 205 16.42 1.89 -3.66
C PHE A 205 17.89 1.63 -3.32
N LYS A 206 18.18 1.01 -2.17
CA LYS A 206 19.54 0.79 -1.67
C LYS A 206 20.43 0.06 -2.68
N GLU A 207 19.92 -1.03 -3.25
CA GLU A 207 20.62 -1.87 -4.23
C GLU A 207 20.23 -1.53 -5.69
N ALA A 208 19.60 -0.37 -5.92
CA ALA A 208 19.15 0.03 -7.25
C ALA A 208 20.30 0.42 -8.18
N GLN A 209 20.17 0.05 -9.45
CA GLN A 209 21.14 0.33 -10.51
C GLN A 209 20.56 1.30 -11.55
N ILE A 210 21.45 1.97 -12.28
CA ILE A 210 21.07 2.88 -13.37
C ILE A 210 20.98 2.07 -14.67
N TYR A 211 19.85 2.18 -15.36
CA TYR A 211 19.62 1.60 -16.67
C TYR A 211 19.29 2.69 -17.68
N GLU A 212 19.71 2.50 -18.93
CA GLU A 212 19.30 3.32 -20.06
C GLU A 212 18.22 2.56 -20.82
N LEU A 213 17.00 3.09 -20.78
CA LEU A 213 15.83 2.45 -21.34
C LEU A 213 15.38 3.21 -22.59
N SER A 214 15.32 2.53 -23.73
CA SER A 214 14.68 3.08 -24.94
C SER A 214 13.18 3.20 -24.70
N LEU A 215 12.60 4.35 -25.01
CA LEU A 215 11.14 4.56 -24.94
C LEU A 215 10.41 4.00 -26.17
N GLU A 216 11.13 3.49 -27.17
CA GLU A 216 10.50 2.82 -28.31
C GLU A 216 9.73 1.58 -27.88
N GLY A 217 8.43 1.55 -28.19
CA GLY A 217 7.55 0.44 -27.80
C GLY A 217 7.20 0.40 -26.31
N ILE A 218 7.55 1.43 -25.53
CA ILE A 218 7.10 1.60 -24.16
C ILE A 218 5.88 2.52 -24.15
N GLN A 219 4.81 2.05 -23.52
CA GLN A 219 3.63 2.87 -23.28
C GLN A 219 3.83 3.76 -22.06
N MET A 220 3.47 5.03 -22.18
CA MET A 220 3.44 5.98 -21.06
C MET A 220 2.01 6.10 -20.54
N GLU A 221 1.83 6.11 -19.24
CA GLU A 221 0.54 6.36 -18.59
C GLU A 221 0.71 7.20 -17.33
N GLY A 222 -0.40 7.71 -16.81
CA GLY A 222 -0.39 8.63 -15.67
C GLY A 222 -0.03 10.06 -16.09
N GLU A 223 -0.23 10.97 -15.15
CA GLU A 223 -0.01 12.40 -15.34
C GLU A 223 0.89 12.93 -14.24
N VAL A 224 1.65 13.97 -14.56
CA VAL A 224 2.43 14.72 -13.59
C VAL A 224 1.80 16.09 -13.47
N MET A 225 1.43 16.46 -12.25
CA MET A 225 0.85 17.77 -11.96
C MET A 225 1.93 18.71 -11.43
N ASP A 226 1.86 19.96 -11.85
CA ASP A 226 2.65 21.04 -11.27
C ASP A 226 2.10 21.46 -9.89
N PRO A 227 2.77 22.37 -9.15
CA PRO A 227 2.29 22.85 -7.87
C PRO A 227 0.94 23.59 -7.91
N ASN A 228 0.50 24.05 -9.08
CA ASN A 228 -0.79 24.71 -9.29
C ASN A 228 -1.91 23.71 -9.61
N GLY A 229 -1.58 22.43 -9.81
CA GLY A 229 -2.53 21.38 -10.17
C GLY A 229 -2.76 21.22 -11.67
N GLU A 230 -1.91 21.82 -12.50
CA GLU A 230 -1.98 21.70 -13.96
C GLU A 230 -1.15 20.51 -14.44
N THR A 231 -1.67 19.77 -15.42
CA THR A 231 -0.96 18.62 -16.01
C THR A 231 0.21 19.10 -16.86
N LEU A 232 1.42 18.64 -16.52
CA LEU A 232 2.64 18.92 -17.26
C LEU A 232 2.70 18.12 -18.57
N PRO A 233 3.24 18.72 -19.66
CA PRO A 233 3.63 17.99 -20.85
C PRO A 233 4.55 16.81 -20.53
N LEU A 234 4.39 15.70 -21.26
CA LEU A 234 5.13 14.46 -21.02
C LEU A 234 6.65 14.65 -21.12
N ASP A 235 7.11 15.40 -22.12
CA ASP A 235 8.53 15.71 -22.32
C ASP A 235 9.13 16.50 -21.15
N TRP A 236 8.33 17.34 -20.48
CA TRP A 236 8.75 18.07 -19.29
C TRP A 236 8.79 17.16 -18.07
N ALA A 237 7.76 16.34 -17.87
CA ALA A 237 7.71 15.34 -16.81
C ALA A 237 8.93 14.41 -16.85
N LEU A 238 9.31 13.93 -18.03
CA LEU A 238 10.46 13.05 -18.23
C LEU A 238 11.82 13.71 -17.90
N ARG A 239 11.89 15.04 -17.82
CA ARG A 239 13.11 15.78 -17.45
C ARG A 239 13.26 15.98 -15.94
N ILE A 240 12.25 15.62 -15.14
CA ILE A 240 12.29 15.78 -13.69
C ILE A 240 13.16 14.69 -13.07
N ASN A 241 14.40 15.04 -12.70
CA ASN A 241 15.26 14.16 -11.92
C ASN A 241 14.63 13.88 -10.54
N GLY A 242 14.57 12.60 -10.17
CA GLY A 242 13.96 12.09 -8.95
C GLY A 242 12.45 11.83 -9.06
N LEU A 243 11.84 11.99 -10.24
CA LEU A 243 10.43 11.65 -10.42
C LEU A 243 10.21 10.15 -10.24
N LEU A 244 9.27 9.80 -9.36
CA LEU A 244 8.91 8.43 -9.07
C LEU A 244 8.00 7.87 -10.15
N ILE A 245 8.36 6.70 -10.68
CA ILE A 245 7.63 6.01 -11.73
C ILE A 245 7.36 4.56 -11.33
N GLY A 246 6.25 4.00 -11.82
CA GLY A 246 5.94 2.58 -11.77
C GLY A 246 6.42 1.92 -13.05
N LEU A 247 7.22 0.85 -12.93
CA LEU A 247 7.67 0.04 -14.05
C LEU A 247 6.80 -1.20 -14.15
N LYS A 248 6.17 -1.40 -15.31
CA LYS A 248 5.18 -2.47 -15.49
C LYS A 248 5.44 -3.30 -16.73
N ASP A 249 4.98 -4.55 -16.68
CA ASP A 249 4.96 -5.43 -17.84
C ASP A 249 3.75 -5.15 -18.76
N ILE A 250 3.58 -5.98 -19.80
CA ILE A 250 2.49 -5.87 -20.77
C ILE A 250 1.13 -6.30 -20.19
N GLN A 251 1.12 -6.99 -19.05
CA GLN A 251 -0.10 -7.39 -18.33
C GLN A 251 -0.54 -6.34 -17.30
N ASP A 252 0.09 -5.16 -17.28
CA ASP A 252 -0.18 -4.11 -16.28
C ASP A 252 0.13 -4.58 -14.84
N GLU A 253 1.10 -5.50 -14.68
CA GLU A 253 1.67 -5.84 -13.36
C GLU A 253 2.81 -4.89 -13.02
N THR A 254 2.83 -4.39 -11.79
CA THR A 254 3.93 -3.55 -11.31
C THR A 254 5.12 -4.43 -10.96
N LEU A 255 6.17 -4.34 -11.76
CA LEU A 255 7.42 -5.07 -11.56
C LEU A 255 8.28 -4.42 -10.48
N ALA A 256 8.38 -3.09 -10.50
CA ALA A 256 9.17 -2.30 -9.56
C ALA A 256 8.81 -0.82 -9.64
N LEU A 257 9.38 -0.04 -8.72
CA LEU A 257 9.42 1.42 -8.82
C LEU A 257 10.75 1.83 -9.45
N GLY A 258 10.76 2.98 -10.10
CA GLY A 258 11.96 3.61 -10.63
C GLY A 258 12.00 5.09 -10.29
N LEU A 259 13.20 5.68 -10.36
CA LEU A 259 13.39 7.13 -10.36
C LEU A 259 13.95 7.57 -11.71
N ILE A 260 13.34 8.58 -12.31
CA ILE A 260 13.92 9.22 -13.49
C ILE A 260 15.19 9.95 -13.06
N ARG A 261 16.29 9.75 -13.81
CA ARG A 261 17.54 10.48 -13.61
C ARG A 261 17.80 11.48 -14.72
N HIS A 262 17.56 11.08 -15.96
CA HIS A 262 17.77 11.93 -17.12
C HIS A 262 16.96 11.45 -18.32
N TYR A 263 16.50 12.38 -19.16
CA TYR A 263 15.86 12.07 -20.44
C TYR A 263 16.68 12.65 -21.59
N LEU A 264 17.13 11.76 -22.50
CA LEU A 264 17.86 12.09 -23.71
C LEU A 264 16.89 12.09 -24.89
N GLU A 265 16.32 13.26 -25.18
CA GLU A 265 15.26 13.42 -26.18
C GLU A 265 15.68 12.98 -27.58
N GLU A 266 16.88 13.36 -28.04
CA GLU A 266 17.40 13.00 -29.36
C GLU A 266 17.46 11.49 -29.58
N LYS A 267 17.70 10.72 -28.52
CA LYS A 267 17.78 9.26 -28.55
C LYS A 267 16.50 8.57 -28.08
N LYS A 268 15.50 9.34 -27.62
CA LYS A 268 14.32 8.83 -26.90
C LYS A 268 14.68 7.83 -25.79
N GLN A 269 15.74 8.14 -25.04
CA GLN A 269 16.26 7.27 -23.99
C GLN A 269 16.05 7.88 -22.61
N LEU A 270 15.53 7.08 -21.68
CA LEU A 270 15.32 7.46 -20.30
C LEU A 270 16.33 6.73 -19.41
N ARG A 271 17.17 7.48 -18.68
CA ARG A 271 18.02 6.93 -17.64
C ARG A 271 17.20 6.83 -16.36
N ILE A 272 17.05 5.62 -15.85
CA ILE A 272 16.24 5.32 -14.68
C ILE A 272 17.08 4.60 -13.62
N LEU A 273 16.79 4.85 -12.36
CA LEU A 273 17.33 4.13 -11.23
C LEU A 273 16.26 3.19 -10.68
N THR A 274 16.50 1.88 -10.64
CA THR A 274 15.53 0.90 -10.14
C THR A 274 16.23 -0.35 -9.58
N PRO A 275 15.66 -1.02 -8.55
CA PRO A 275 16.13 -2.34 -8.11
C PRO A 275 15.75 -3.47 -9.08
N LEU A 276 14.94 -3.20 -10.12
CA LEU A 276 14.56 -4.20 -11.11
C LEU A 276 15.78 -4.68 -11.92
N GLN A 277 16.05 -5.98 -11.90
CA GLN A 277 17.13 -6.59 -12.67
C GLN A 277 16.73 -6.88 -14.13
N GLU A 278 15.49 -7.33 -14.35
CA GLU A 278 14.98 -7.73 -15.67
C GLU A 278 14.31 -6.56 -16.39
N ILE A 279 15.05 -5.47 -16.63
CA ILE A 279 14.51 -4.22 -17.19
C ILE A 279 13.86 -4.40 -18.57
N GLN A 280 14.27 -5.41 -19.34
CA GLN A 280 13.70 -5.76 -20.64
C GLN A 280 12.21 -6.17 -20.58
N LYS A 281 11.72 -6.56 -19.39
CA LYS A 281 10.30 -6.89 -19.17
C LYS A 281 9.41 -5.65 -19.10
N VAL A 282 9.98 -4.46 -18.89
CA VAL A 282 9.23 -3.21 -18.83
C VAL A 282 8.63 -2.91 -20.20
N LYS A 283 7.31 -2.70 -20.23
CA LYS A 283 6.52 -2.30 -21.40
C LYS A 283 5.65 -1.09 -21.14
N ILE A 284 5.39 -0.77 -19.88
CA ILE A 284 4.60 0.40 -19.50
C ILE A 284 5.36 1.15 -18.40
N ILE A 285 5.43 2.48 -18.52
CA ILE A 285 5.92 3.38 -17.48
C ILE A 285 4.74 4.22 -17.00
N GLN A 286 4.39 4.06 -15.73
CA GLN A 286 3.39 4.86 -15.05
C GLN A 286 4.06 6.05 -14.35
N LEU A 287 3.71 7.26 -14.74
CA LEU A 287 4.17 8.49 -14.12
C LEU A 287 3.39 8.79 -12.82
N SER A 288 4.03 9.56 -11.94
CA SER A 288 3.38 10.12 -10.75
C SER A 288 3.90 11.53 -10.49
N SER A 289 3.14 12.32 -9.71
CA SER A 289 3.59 13.64 -9.26
C SER A 289 4.56 13.59 -8.07
N GLN A 290 5.01 12.40 -7.66
CA GLN A 290 5.90 12.25 -6.51
C GLN A 290 7.36 12.35 -6.90
N LYS A 291 8.09 13.22 -6.20
CA LYS A 291 9.54 13.33 -6.29
C LYS A 291 10.19 12.70 -5.05
N VAL A 292 11.19 11.87 -5.27
CA VAL A 292 11.97 11.23 -4.22
C VAL A 292 13.42 11.67 -4.35
N ILE A 293 14.01 12.08 -3.23
CA ILE A 293 15.42 12.47 -3.12
C ILE A 293 16.11 11.40 -2.27
N LEU A 294 17.14 10.77 -2.82
CA LEU A 294 17.94 9.79 -2.09
C LEU A 294 19.14 10.48 -1.43
N SER A 295 19.67 9.93 -0.33
CA SER A 295 20.77 10.60 0.41
C SER A 295 22.04 10.73 -0.43
N ARG A 296 22.30 9.75 -1.30
CA ARG A 296 23.38 9.77 -2.30
C ARG A 296 23.23 10.86 -3.37
N ASP A 297 22.05 11.45 -3.52
CA ASP A 297 21.82 12.54 -4.47
C ASP A 297 22.25 13.89 -3.84
N GLU A 298 22.20 14.02 -2.52
CA GLU A 298 22.61 15.22 -1.77
C GLU A 298 24.14 15.36 -1.69
N GLU A 299 24.89 14.26 -1.69
CA GLU A 299 26.36 14.26 -1.71
C GLU A 299 26.96 14.70 -3.06
N ASN A 300 26.16 14.71 -4.12
CA ASN A 300 26.57 15.09 -5.49
C ASN A 300 25.96 16.42 -5.98
N SER A 301 25.28 17.16 -5.09
CA SER A 301 24.66 18.46 -5.35
C SER A 301 25.48 19.60 -4.74
#